data_AF-A0A5E4IUY2-F1
#
_entry.id   AF-A0A5E4IUY2-F1
#
_cell.length_a   1.000
_cell.length_b   1.000
_cell.length_c   1.000
_cell.angle_alpha   90.00
_cell.angle_beta   90.00
_cell.angle_gamma   90.00
#
_symmetry.space_group_name_H-M   'P 1'
#
loop_
_entity.id
_entity.type
_entity.pdbx_description
1 polymer ?
#
loop_
_entity_poly.entity_id
_entity_poly.type
_entity_poly.pdbx_seq_one_letter_code
_entity_poly.pdbx_strand_id
1 'polypeptide(L)'
;MNAIVTVREDIDTDSLVDFLAGNRVYIPSVVAINKFDLKYGDLEDKIRKDLDRDFLPTSCTTTEGLEDLKDLIYERLGFIRVFLKPKGGKADMEEPLVLLDGSTVKAVCEHLHRDFVNLFRYALVWGRSAKFPGQSVGLEHELKDCDVLSIITKRR
;
A
#
# COMPACT_ATOMS: atom_id res chain seq x y z
N MET A 1 -7.96 -7.36 38.93
CA MET A 1 -7.71 -7.91 37.58
C MET A 1 -6.35 -7.38 37.18
N ASN A 2 -5.35 -8.25 37.02
CA ASN A 2 -3.97 -7.83 36.82
C ASN A 2 -3.59 -8.13 35.38
N ALA A 3 -2.94 -7.19 34.70
CA ALA A 3 -2.41 -7.36 33.35
C ALA A 3 -0.90 -7.10 33.36
N ILE A 4 -0.17 -7.84 32.52
CA ILE A 4 1.25 -7.61 32.25
C ILE A 4 1.32 -6.99 30.85
N VAL A 5 1.82 -5.76 30.77
CA VAL A 5 2.00 -5.02 29.51
C VAL A 5 3.49 -4.96 29.21
N THR A 6 3.89 -5.41 28.04
CA THR A 6 5.29 -5.37 27.57
C THR A 6 5.40 -4.35 26.46
N VAL A 7 6.12 -3.26 26.72
CA VAL A 7 6.39 -2.19 25.75
C VAL A 7 7.78 -2.41 25.14
N ARG A 8 7.89 -2.38 23.81
CA ARG A 8 9.15 -2.65 23.07
C ARG A 8 9.72 -1.43 22.35
N GLU A 9 9.10 -0.28 22.51
CA GLU A 9 9.44 0.99 21.87
C GLU A 9 9.15 2.14 22.84
N ASP A 10 9.74 3.31 22.62
CA ASP A 10 9.40 4.48 23.42
C ASP A 10 8.02 4.99 22.99
N ILE A 11 7.03 4.90 23.89
CA ILE A 11 5.65 5.34 23.66
C ILE A 11 5.31 6.53 24.55
N ASP A 12 4.46 7.43 24.05
CA ASP A 12 3.82 8.46 24.87
C ASP A 12 2.46 7.97 25.40
N THR A 13 1.84 8.79 26.26
CA THR A 13 0.55 8.45 26.88
C THR A 13 -0.55 8.31 25.84
N ASP A 14 -0.51 9.15 24.80
CA ASP A 14 -1.50 9.16 23.72
C ASP A 14 -1.39 7.91 22.85
N SER A 15 -0.18 7.43 22.55
CA SER A 15 0.08 6.18 21.83
C SER A 15 -0.49 4.97 22.57
N LEU A 16 -0.36 4.95 23.91
CA LEU A 16 -0.97 3.90 24.72
C LEU A 16 -2.50 3.94 24.68
N VAL A 17 -3.09 5.14 24.74
CA VAL A 17 -4.55 5.33 24.65
C VAL A 17 -5.06 4.91 23.27
N ASP A 18 -4.37 5.31 22.20
CA ASP A 18 -4.71 4.96 20.83
C ASP A 18 -4.65 3.44 20.60
N PHE A 19 -3.63 2.77 21.13
CA PHE A 19 -3.53 1.31 21.09
C PHE A 19 -4.68 0.63 21.83
N LEU A 20 -5.01 1.09 23.04
CA LEU A 20 -6.10 0.53 23.85
C LEU A 20 -7.48 0.77 23.23
N ALA A 21 -7.68 1.90 22.55
CA ALA A 21 -8.94 2.23 21.88
C ALA A 21 -9.19 1.34 20.66
N GLY A 22 -8.13 0.90 19.96
CA GLY A 22 -8.20 -0.07 18.86
C GLY A 22 -9.02 0.39 17.64
N ASN A 23 -9.39 1.66 17.58
CA ASN A 23 -10.25 2.25 16.54
C ASN A 23 -9.53 3.35 15.73
N ARG A 24 -8.22 3.52 15.94
CA ARG A 24 -7.38 4.48 15.20
C ARG A 24 -6.86 3.83 13.93
N VAL A 25 -7.00 4.54 12.82
CA VAL A 25 -6.43 4.15 11.51
C VAL A 25 -5.36 5.18 11.16
N TYR A 26 -4.11 4.76 11.08
CA TYR A 26 -3.00 5.61 10.65
C TYR A 26 -2.87 5.55 9.14
N ILE A 27 -2.94 6.72 8.49
CA ILE A 27 -2.92 6.84 7.03
C ILE A 27 -1.61 7.54 6.63
N PRO A 28 -0.92 7.07 5.57
CA PRO A 28 0.23 7.79 5.01
C PRO A 28 -0.12 9.24 4.66
N SER A 29 0.77 10.17 4.97
CA SER A 29 0.59 11.60 4.72
C SER A 29 1.78 12.19 3.99
N VAL A 30 1.51 13.05 3.00
CA VAL A 30 2.51 13.88 2.31
C VAL A 30 2.24 15.34 2.62
N VAL A 31 3.29 16.12 2.90
CA VAL A 31 3.18 17.57 3.06
C VAL A 31 3.75 18.24 1.81
N ALA A 32 2.92 19.01 1.12
CA ALA A 32 3.32 19.85 0.01
C ALA A 32 2.98 21.31 0.33
N ILE A 33 3.96 22.19 0.18
CA ILE A 33 3.78 23.62 0.44
C ILE A 33 3.79 24.34 -0.90
N ASN A 34 2.67 24.98 -1.20
CA ASN A 34 2.45 25.67 -2.47
C ASN A 34 2.92 27.13 -2.42
N LYS A 35 3.01 27.77 -3.59
CA LYS A 35 3.40 29.18 -3.83
C LYS A 35 4.90 29.47 -3.71
N PHE A 36 5.74 28.49 -4.00
CA PHE A 36 7.20 28.67 -4.01
C PHE A 36 7.73 29.59 -5.13
N ASP A 37 6.87 29.98 -6.08
CA ASP A 37 7.17 31.01 -7.08
C ASP A 37 7.37 32.40 -6.45
N LEU A 38 6.79 32.64 -5.28
CA LEU A 38 6.99 33.87 -4.53
C LEU A 38 8.33 33.76 -3.78
N LYS A 39 9.40 34.29 -4.38
CA LYS A 39 10.75 34.28 -3.81
C LYS A 39 10.81 35.03 -2.48
N TYR A 40 10.71 34.30 -1.37
CA TYR A 40 10.93 34.81 -0.01
C TYR A 40 12.21 34.17 0.53
N GLY A 41 13.24 34.99 0.80
CA GLY A 41 14.61 34.54 1.16
C GLY A 41 14.67 33.38 2.17
N ASP A 42 14.68 33.66 3.47
CA ASP A 42 14.86 32.63 4.51
C ASP A 42 13.58 31.82 4.80
N LEU A 43 12.63 31.73 3.86
CA LEU A 43 11.35 31.07 4.08
C LEU A 43 11.51 29.56 4.24
N GLU A 44 12.37 28.94 3.42
CA GLU A 44 12.63 27.49 3.47
C GLU A 44 13.18 27.07 4.83
N ASP A 45 14.16 27.79 5.36
CA ASP A 45 14.78 27.47 6.64
C ASP A 45 13.79 27.61 7.81
N LYS A 46 12.91 28.62 7.75
CA LYS A 46 11.83 28.79 8.74
C LYS A 46 10.84 27.65 8.70
N ILE A 47 10.38 27.27 7.50
CA ILE A 47 9.45 26.15 7.33
C ILE A 47 10.08 24.85 7.84
N ARG A 48 11.33 24.56 7.46
CA ARG A 48 12.04 23.35 7.93
C ARG A 48 12.14 23.31 9.45
N LYS A 49 12.37 24.46 10.10
CA LYS A 49 12.44 24.55 11.56
C LYS A 49 11.09 24.34 12.25
N ASP A 50 10.00 24.86 11.67
CA ASP A 50 8.67 24.81 12.28
C ASP A 50 7.93 23.49 12.04
N LEU A 51 8.14 22.86 10.88
CA LEU A 51 7.36 21.69 10.46
C LEU A 51 7.88 20.36 11.04
N ASP A 52 9.14 20.30 11.46
CA ASP A 52 9.87 19.11 11.94
C ASP A 52 9.66 17.84 11.08
N ARG A 53 9.36 18.03 9.80
CA ARG A 53 9.04 16.98 8.83
C ARG A 53 9.44 17.42 7.44
N ASP A 54 9.72 16.44 6.58
CA ASP A 54 9.97 16.72 5.16
C ASP A 54 8.70 17.27 4.49
N PHE A 55 8.90 18.24 3.61
CA PHE A 55 7.86 18.79 2.75
C PHE A 55 8.37 18.96 1.33
N LEU A 56 7.46 18.94 0.38
CA LEU A 56 7.76 19.23 -1.02
C LEU A 56 7.40 20.69 -1.35
N PRO A 57 8.36 21.52 -1.78
CA PRO A 57 8.07 22.84 -2.31
C PRO A 57 7.41 22.72 -3.68
N THR A 58 6.28 23.40 -3.87
CA THR A 58 5.50 23.34 -5.10
C THR A 58 5.01 24.71 -5.52
N SER A 59 4.81 24.87 -6.83
CA SER A 59 4.14 26.04 -7.40
C SER A 59 3.14 25.58 -8.44
N CYS A 60 1.85 25.67 -8.10
CA CYS A 60 0.79 25.36 -9.06
C CYS A 60 0.76 26.34 -10.25
N THR A 61 1.31 27.55 -10.10
CA THR A 61 1.36 28.57 -11.16
C THR A 61 2.43 28.25 -12.19
N THR A 62 3.62 27.87 -11.74
CA THR A 62 4.78 27.57 -12.61
C THR A 62 4.91 26.08 -12.92
N THR A 63 4.04 25.25 -12.34
CA THR A 63 4.04 23.77 -12.41
C THR A 63 5.28 23.09 -11.79
N GLU A 64 6.11 23.87 -11.10
CA GLU A 64 7.31 23.39 -10.44
C GLU A 64 6.96 22.50 -9.23
N GLY A 65 7.66 21.38 -9.10
CA GLY A 65 7.44 20.38 -8.03
C GLY A 65 6.16 19.55 -8.17
N LEU A 66 5.32 19.77 -9.20
CA LEU A 66 4.09 18.99 -9.37
C LEU A 66 4.34 17.54 -9.82
N GLU A 67 5.36 17.29 -10.65
CA GLU A 67 5.71 15.91 -11.03
C GLU A 67 6.30 15.15 -9.84
N ASP A 68 7.21 15.77 -9.09
CA ASP A 68 7.76 15.20 -7.85
C ASP A 68 6.65 14.90 -6.82
N LEU A 69 5.60 15.74 -6.77
CA LEU A 69 4.44 15.50 -5.90
C LEU A 69 3.66 14.26 -6.33
N LYS A 70 3.45 14.08 -7.64
CA LYS A 70 2.75 12.90 -8.16
C LYS A 70 3.54 11.63 -7.85
N ASP A 71 4.85 11.65 -8.09
CA ASP A 71 5.74 10.52 -7.82
C ASP A 71 5.75 10.19 -6.33
N LEU A 72 5.87 11.20 -5.46
CA LEU A 72 5.81 11.02 -4.01
C LEU A 72 4.47 10.44 -3.54
N ILE A 73 3.34 10.89 -4.10
CA ILE A 73 2.02 10.31 -3.81
C ILE A 73 2.00 8.84 -4.23
N TYR A 74 2.48 8.52 -5.42
CA TYR A 74 2.50 7.16 -5.94
C TYR A 74 3.34 6.23 -5.07
N GLU A 75 4.54 6.67 -4.67
CA GLU A 75 5.43 5.92 -3.78
C GLU A 75 4.81 5.69 -2.40
N ARG A 76 4.14 6.71 -1.83
CA ARG A 76 3.55 6.63 -0.48
C ARG A 76 2.28 5.81 -0.42
N LEU A 77 1.53 5.71 -1.52
CA LEU A 77 0.35 4.85 -1.61
C LEU A 77 0.73 3.36 -1.65
N GLY A 78 1.98 3.03 -2.02
CA GLY A 78 2.49 1.67 -1.95
C GLY A 78 1.74 0.70 -2.86
N PHE A 79 1.55 1.07 -4.14
CA PHE A 79 0.87 0.19 -5.09
C PHE A 79 1.69 -1.06 -5.43
N ILE A 80 0.98 -2.18 -5.61
CA ILE A 80 1.52 -3.45 -6.12
C ILE A 80 0.80 -3.82 -7.41
N ARG A 81 1.54 -4.41 -8.36
CA ARG A 81 1.00 -4.98 -9.60
C ARG A 81 0.89 -6.48 -9.49
N VAL A 82 -0.30 -7.02 -9.73
CA VAL A 82 -0.57 -8.47 -9.73
C VAL A 82 -1.01 -8.89 -11.13
N PHE A 83 -0.28 -9.83 -11.72
CA PHE A 83 -0.53 -10.32 -13.07
C PHE A 83 -1.43 -11.56 -13.03
N LEU A 84 -2.57 -11.50 -13.71
CA LEU A 84 -3.54 -12.60 -13.68
C LEU A 84 -3.20 -13.66 -14.71
N LYS A 85 -3.25 -14.93 -14.28
CA LYS A 85 -3.01 -16.08 -15.12
C LYS A 85 -4.23 -16.99 -15.15
N PRO A 86 -4.93 -17.12 -16.30
CA PRO A 86 -6.01 -18.09 -16.44
C PRO A 86 -5.49 -19.53 -16.34
N LYS A 87 -6.35 -20.44 -15.90
CA LYS A 87 -6.01 -21.86 -15.75
C LYS A 87 -5.63 -22.47 -17.10
N GLY A 88 -4.39 -22.96 -17.20
CA GLY A 88 -3.86 -23.59 -18.42
C GLY A 88 -3.44 -22.59 -19.51
N GLY A 89 -3.58 -21.29 -19.27
CA GLY A 89 -3.14 -20.24 -20.17
C GLY A 89 -1.80 -19.61 -19.76
N LYS A 90 -1.35 -18.66 -20.55
CA LYS A 90 -0.22 -17.77 -20.22
C LYS A 90 -0.72 -16.65 -19.29
N ALA A 91 0.18 -16.14 -18.46
CA ALA A 91 -0.12 -14.95 -17.67
C ALA A 91 -0.26 -13.75 -18.62
N ASP A 92 -1.22 -12.88 -18.31
CA ASP A 92 -1.27 -11.55 -18.91
C ASP A 92 -0.20 -10.70 -18.23
N MET A 93 0.79 -10.26 -19.00
CA MET A 93 1.90 -9.41 -18.53
C MET A 93 1.76 -7.97 -19.02
N GLU A 94 0.70 -7.66 -19.77
CA GLU A 94 0.42 -6.33 -20.33
C GLU A 94 -0.51 -5.55 -19.40
N GLU A 95 -1.57 -6.19 -18.89
CA GLU A 95 -2.58 -5.57 -18.03
C GLU A 95 -2.52 -6.11 -16.58
N PRO A 96 -1.71 -5.48 -15.69
CA PRO A 96 -1.70 -5.85 -14.28
C PRO A 96 -2.94 -5.33 -13.54
N LEU A 97 -3.39 -6.08 -12.55
CA LEU A 97 -4.28 -5.56 -11.52
C LEU A 97 -3.47 -4.76 -10.51
N VAL A 98 -3.76 -3.46 -10.38
CA VAL A 98 -3.10 -2.56 -9.42
C VAL A 98 -3.88 -2.57 -8.11
N LEU A 99 -3.19 -2.88 -7.01
CA LEU A 99 -3.73 -2.97 -5.65
C LEU A 99 -2.81 -2.24 -4.67
N LEU A 100 -3.26 -2.05 -3.42
CA LEU A 100 -2.41 -1.52 -2.35
C LEU A 100 -1.52 -2.64 -1.77
N ASP A 101 -0.32 -2.33 -1.31
CA ASP A 101 0.52 -3.28 -0.56
C ASP A 101 -0.22 -3.78 0.69
N GLY A 102 0.03 -5.04 1.04
CA GLY A 102 -0.75 -5.78 2.04
C GLY A 102 -2.08 -6.35 1.52
N SER A 103 -2.44 -6.11 0.24
CA SER A 103 -3.60 -6.78 -0.36
C SER A 103 -3.40 -8.29 -0.44
N THR A 104 -4.47 -9.03 -0.13
CA THR A 104 -4.46 -10.49 -0.14
C THR A 104 -5.07 -11.07 -1.42
N VAL A 105 -4.93 -12.39 -1.60
CA VAL A 105 -5.63 -13.13 -2.67
C VAL A 105 -7.14 -12.92 -2.60
N LYS A 106 -7.71 -12.76 -1.41
CA LYS A 106 -9.12 -12.43 -1.21
C LYS A 106 -9.49 -11.09 -1.84
N ALA A 107 -8.67 -10.06 -1.61
CA ALA A 107 -8.90 -8.73 -2.19
C ALA A 107 -8.91 -8.78 -3.72
N VAL A 108 -8.02 -9.57 -4.34
CA VAL A 108 -8.04 -9.81 -5.80
C VAL A 108 -9.33 -10.49 -6.24
N CYS A 109 -9.77 -11.52 -5.52
CA CYS A 109 -11.02 -12.22 -5.82
C CYS A 109 -12.23 -11.27 -5.75
N GLU A 110 -12.31 -10.41 -4.74
CA GLU A 110 -13.37 -9.42 -4.57
C GLU A 110 -13.35 -8.35 -5.66
N HIS A 111 -12.16 -7.89 -6.08
CA HIS A 111 -11.99 -6.96 -7.21
C HIS A 111 -12.48 -7.55 -8.53
N LEU A 112 -12.23 -8.84 -8.78
CA LEU A 112 -12.67 -9.51 -10.00
C LEU A 112 -14.17 -9.75 -10.00
N HIS A 113 -14.67 -10.47 -8.99
CA HIS A 113 -16.09 -10.70 -8.76
C HIS A 113 -16.29 -11.40 -7.42
N ARG A 114 -17.27 -10.97 -6.62
CA ARG A 114 -17.61 -11.58 -5.31
C ARG A 114 -17.75 -13.11 -5.31
N ASP A 115 -18.17 -13.71 -6.43
CA ASP A 115 -18.33 -15.17 -6.54
C ASP A 115 -17.00 -15.93 -6.49
N PHE A 116 -15.87 -15.30 -6.84
CA PHE A 116 -14.55 -15.93 -6.75
C PHE A 116 -14.22 -16.34 -5.32
N VAL A 117 -14.62 -15.54 -4.32
CA VAL A 117 -14.42 -15.88 -2.91
C VAL A 117 -15.23 -17.12 -2.54
N ASN A 118 -16.50 -17.18 -2.94
CA ASN A 118 -17.40 -18.30 -2.64
C ASN A 118 -16.96 -19.61 -3.31
N LEU A 119 -16.49 -19.50 -4.56
CA LEU A 119 -16.04 -20.63 -5.37
C LEU A 119 -14.55 -20.93 -5.18
N PHE A 120 -13.83 -20.19 -4.34
CA PHE A 120 -12.39 -20.35 -4.17
C PHE A 120 -12.05 -21.76 -3.69
N ARG A 121 -11.06 -22.39 -4.35
CA ARG A 121 -10.47 -23.66 -3.89
C ARG A 121 -9.06 -23.44 -3.37
N TYR A 122 -8.22 -22.82 -4.18
CA TYR A 122 -6.86 -22.38 -3.85
C TYR A 122 -6.37 -21.40 -4.94
N ALA A 123 -5.25 -20.73 -4.68
CA ALA A 123 -4.55 -19.95 -5.69
C ALA A 123 -3.14 -20.48 -5.88
N LEU A 124 -2.57 -20.25 -7.07
CA LEU A 124 -1.17 -20.49 -7.37
C LEU A 124 -0.47 -19.15 -7.57
N VAL A 125 0.67 -18.97 -6.90
CA VAL A 125 1.44 -17.72 -6.99
C VAL A 125 2.84 -18.00 -7.54
N TRP A 126 3.31 -17.13 -8.44
CA TRP A 126 4.69 -17.07 -8.89
C TRP A 126 5.21 -15.64 -8.64
N GLY A 127 6.22 -15.51 -7.78
CA GLY A 127 6.78 -14.20 -7.46
C GLY A 127 7.41 -14.18 -6.08
N ARG A 128 7.62 -12.98 -5.53
CA ARG A 128 8.37 -12.78 -4.29
C ARG A 128 7.60 -13.16 -3.04
N SER A 129 6.26 -13.16 -3.09
CA SER A 129 5.45 -13.61 -1.95
C SER A 129 5.43 -15.14 -1.79
N ALA A 130 5.77 -15.88 -2.84
CA ALA A 130 5.82 -17.34 -2.82
C ALA A 130 7.24 -17.85 -2.49
N LYS A 131 7.32 -18.92 -1.70
CA LYS A 131 8.56 -19.63 -1.38
C LYS A 131 9.13 -20.37 -2.59
N PHE A 132 8.25 -20.82 -3.48
CA PHE A 132 8.63 -21.48 -4.72
C PHE A 132 7.61 -21.18 -5.83
N PRO A 133 8.01 -21.22 -7.12
CA PRO A 133 7.13 -20.90 -8.23
C PRO A 133 5.91 -21.84 -8.28
N GLY A 134 4.71 -21.28 -8.32
CA GLY A 134 3.47 -22.05 -8.36
C GLY A 134 3.08 -22.62 -6.99
N GLN A 135 3.48 -21.95 -5.90
CA GLN A 135 3.04 -22.32 -4.56
C GLN A 135 1.52 -22.21 -4.44
N SER A 136 0.89 -23.23 -3.85
CA SER A 136 -0.52 -23.21 -3.49
C SER A 136 -0.73 -22.38 -2.23
N VAL A 137 -1.63 -21.40 -2.30
CA VAL A 137 -1.91 -20.45 -1.21
C VAL A 137 -3.42 -20.26 -0.99
N GLY A 138 -3.78 -19.76 0.20
CA GLY A 138 -5.15 -19.46 0.59
C GLY A 138 -5.56 -18.01 0.30
N LEU A 139 -6.77 -17.64 0.74
CA LEU A 139 -7.34 -16.30 0.58
C LEU A 139 -6.57 -15.22 1.36
N GLU A 140 -6.04 -15.56 2.54
CA GLU A 140 -5.32 -14.64 3.44
C GLU A 140 -3.84 -14.45 3.05
N HIS A 141 -3.39 -15.05 1.94
CA HIS A 141 -2.01 -14.88 1.48
C HIS A 141 -1.83 -13.45 0.94
N GLU A 142 -0.90 -12.71 1.55
CA GLU A 142 -0.50 -11.38 1.10
C GLU A 142 0.33 -11.45 -0.18
N LEU A 143 -0.04 -10.62 -1.16
CA LEU A 143 0.65 -10.53 -2.44
C LEU A 143 1.73 -9.46 -2.39
N LYS A 144 2.70 -9.57 -3.30
CA LYS A 144 3.77 -8.59 -3.49
C LYS A 144 3.83 -8.12 -4.93
N ASP A 145 4.47 -6.97 -5.13
CA ASP A 145 4.61 -6.36 -6.47
C ASP A 145 5.25 -7.33 -7.46
N CYS A 146 4.64 -7.40 -8.64
CA CYS A 146 4.94 -8.29 -9.75
C CYS A 146 4.64 -9.78 -9.52
N ASP A 147 3.82 -10.13 -8.53
CA ASP A 147 3.33 -11.51 -8.41
C ASP A 147 2.40 -11.88 -9.56
N VAL A 148 2.55 -13.10 -10.07
CA VAL A 148 1.59 -13.73 -10.97
C VAL A 148 0.65 -14.61 -10.15
N LEU A 149 -0.65 -14.43 -10.34
CA LEU A 149 -1.70 -15.13 -9.59
C LEU A 149 -2.60 -15.92 -10.53
N SER A 150 -2.84 -17.20 -10.20
CA SER A 150 -3.84 -18.02 -10.86
C SER A 150 -4.85 -18.54 -9.85
N ILE A 151 -6.12 -18.13 -10.00
CA ILE A 151 -7.20 -18.52 -9.08
C ILE A 151 -7.85 -19.80 -9.57
N ILE A 152 -7.92 -20.81 -8.70
CA ILE A 152 -8.56 -22.09 -8.99
C ILE A 152 -9.87 -22.18 -8.22
N THR A 153 -10.97 -22.28 -8.96
CA THR A 153 -12.31 -22.41 -8.41
C THR A 153 -12.72 -23.88 -8.25
N LYS A 154 -13.65 -24.13 -7.33
CA LYS A 154 -14.34 -25.42 -7.19
C LYS A 154 -15.16 -25.66 -8.47
N ARG A 155 -15.07 -26.87 -9.03
CA ARG A 155 -16.03 -27.30 -10.06
C ARG A 155 -17.40 -27.43 -9.38
N ARG A 156 -18.43 -26.85 -10.00
CA ARG A 156 -19.81 -27.26 -9.72
C ARG A 156 -20.00 -28.70 -10.18
#